data_AF-A0A4R4LL69-F1
#
_entry.id   AF-A0A4R4LL69-F1
#
_cell.length_a   1.000
_cell.length_b   1.000
_cell.length_c   1.000
_cell.angle_alpha   90.00
_cell.angle_beta   90.00
_cell.angle_gamma   90.00
#
_symmetry.space_group_name_H-M   'P 1'
#
loop_
_entity.id
_entity.type
_entity.pdbx_description
1 polymer ?
#
loop_
_entity_poly.entity_id
_entity_poly.type
_entity_poly.pdbx_seq_one_letter_code
_entity_poly.pdbx_strand_id
1 'polypeptide(L)'
;HGITHLHLTSRTGPDAPGAHDLQHHLEHLGAHVTITACDTADPAQLADLLAGIPVERPLTAVIHAAGVIDDAVTTSLTAEQVDRVFAPKVDAAWNLHRQTRHLPLNAFILFSSAAATLGSPGQAAYA
;
A
#
# COMPACT_ATOMS: atom_id res chain seq x y z
N HIS A 1 19.44 -6.20 -3.82
CA HIS A 1 18.45 -6.40 -4.91
C HIS A 1 18.57 -5.40 -6.07
N GLY A 2 19.53 -4.45 -6.09
CA GLY A 2 19.72 -3.55 -7.24
C GLY A 2 18.58 -2.55 -7.51
N ILE A 3 17.56 -2.51 -6.64
CA ILE A 3 16.47 -1.53 -6.71
C ILE A 3 17.01 -0.18 -6.26
N THR A 4 16.97 0.80 -7.16
CA THR A 4 17.50 2.15 -6.91
C THR A 4 16.44 3.23 -7.01
N HIS A 5 15.19 2.89 -7.33
CA HIS A 5 14.09 3.84 -7.44
C HIS A 5 12.91 3.34 -6.64
N LEU A 6 12.46 4.12 -5.67
CA LEU A 6 11.38 3.79 -4.75
C LEU A 6 10.31 4.87 -4.82
N HIS A 7 9.07 4.47 -5.07
CA HIS A 7 7.90 5.33 -4.92
C HIS A 7 7.12 4.86 -3.69
N LEU A 8 7.26 5.59 -2.59
CA LEU A 8 6.57 5.31 -1.34
C LEU A 8 5.25 6.07 -1.31
N THR A 9 4.18 5.41 -0.89
CA THR A 9 2.86 6.03 -0.83
C THR A 9 2.17 5.75 0.49
N SER A 10 1.47 6.77 0.97
CA SER A 10 0.54 6.69 2.09
C SER A 10 -0.45 7.85 1.97
N ARG A 11 -1.55 7.83 2.73
CA ARG A 11 -2.54 8.94 2.71
C ARG A 11 -1.94 10.29 3.12
N THR A 12 -1.01 10.29 4.06
CA THR A 12 -0.35 11.51 4.54
C THR A 12 0.87 11.88 3.67
N GLY A 13 1.42 10.92 2.92
CA GLY A 13 2.52 11.16 1.98
C GLY A 13 3.77 11.75 2.65
N PRO A 14 4.37 12.81 2.09
CA PRO A 14 5.60 13.40 2.62
C PRO A 14 5.41 14.04 4.01
N ASP A 15 4.17 14.39 4.38
CA ASP A 15 3.86 14.95 5.70
C ASP A 15 3.70 13.87 6.78
N ALA A 16 3.89 12.58 6.44
CA ALA A 16 3.80 11.51 7.41
C ALA A 16 4.96 11.58 8.43
N PRO A 17 4.72 11.29 9.72
CA PRO A 17 5.78 11.25 10.72
C PRO A 17 6.95 10.36 10.29
N GLY A 18 8.16 10.93 10.23
CA GLY A 18 9.38 10.23 9.84
C GLY A 18 9.58 10.02 8.32
N ALA A 19 8.69 10.52 7.46
CA ALA A 19 8.81 10.37 6.01
C ALA A 19 10.10 10.99 5.46
N HIS A 20 10.43 12.22 5.89
CA HIS A 20 11.67 12.89 5.48
C HIS A 20 12.93 12.17 5.98
N ASP A 21 12.93 11.69 7.22
CA ASP A 21 14.06 10.93 7.77
C ASP A 21 14.27 9.61 7.01
N LEU A 22 13.18 8.90 6.70
CA LEU A 22 13.21 7.68 5.89
C LEU A 22 13.71 7.96 4.47
N GLN A 23 13.19 9.00 3.83
CA GLN A 23 13.63 9.44 2.50
C GLN A 23 15.13 9.70 2.50
N HIS A 24 15.60 10.54 3.41
CA HIS A 24 17.02 10.85 3.51
C HIS A 24 17.84 9.60 3.77
N HIS A 25 17.43 8.74 4.70
CA HIS A 25 18.17 7.51 5.00
C HIS A 25 18.34 6.63 3.75
N LEU A 26 17.27 6.41 2.99
CA LEU A 26 17.30 5.62 1.75
C LEU A 26 18.14 6.29 0.65
N GLU A 27 18.07 7.62 0.54
CA GLU A 27 18.88 8.38 -0.42
C GLU A 27 20.38 8.31 -0.08
N HIS A 28 20.75 8.35 1.20
CA HIS A 28 22.15 8.13 1.64
C HIS A 28 22.65 6.71 1.33
N LEU A 29 21.75 5.73 1.22
CA LEU A 29 22.06 4.37 0.76
C LEU A 29 22.10 4.24 -0.76
N GLY A 30 21.87 5.33 -1.50
CA GLY A 30 21.96 5.39 -2.97
C GLY A 30 20.64 5.14 -3.71
N ALA A 31 19.49 5.18 -3.03
CA ALA A 31 18.19 5.13 -3.69
C ALA A 31 17.70 6.52 -4.12
N HIS A 32 16.89 6.58 -5.16
CA HIS A 32 16.06 7.73 -5.52
C HIS A 32 14.66 7.48 -4.98
N VAL A 33 14.23 8.30 -4.03
CA VAL A 33 12.95 8.11 -3.35
C VAL A 33 11.98 9.22 -3.74
N THR A 34 10.76 8.84 -4.07
CA THR A 34 9.62 9.75 -4.21
C THR A 34 8.58 9.34 -3.19
N ILE A 35 8.07 10.30 -2.42
CA ILE A 35 6.98 10.08 -1.47
C ILE A 35 5.76 10.84 -1.96
N THR A 36 4.65 10.15 -2.19
CA THR A 36 3.42 10.74 -2.69
C THR A 36 2.25 10.42 -1.78
N ALA A 37 1.50 11.48 -1.42
CA ALA A 37 0.22 11.33 -0.76
C ALA A 37 -0.79 10.68 -1.73
N CYS A 38 -1.24 9.47 -1.43
CA CYS A 38 -2.24 8.76 -2.22
C CYS A 38 -2.95 7.73 -1.35
N ASP A 39 -4.27 7.68 -1.46
CA ASP A 39 -5.06 6.53 -1.01
C ASP A 39 -5.18 5.51 -2.14
N THR A 40 -4.52 4.35 -1.98
CA THR A 40 -4.56 3.28 -2.99
C THR A 40 -5.95 2.62 -3.13
N ALA A 41 -6.84 2.81 -2.16
CA ALA A 41 -8.24 2.39 -2.26
C ALA A 41 -9.07 3.34 -3.14
N ASP A 42 -8.58 4.56 -3.40
CA ASP A 42 -9.18 5.49 -4.36
C ASP A 42 -8.61 5.22 -5.77
N PRO A 43 -9.43 4.72 -6.71
CA PRO A 43 -8.95 4.36 -8.03
C PRO A 43 -8.48 5.57 -8.85
N ALA A 44 -9.01 6.78 -8.61
CA ALA A 44 -8.61 7.98 -9.33
C ALA A 44 -7.23 8.46 -8.86
N GLN A 45 -7.02 8.54 -7.54
CA GLN A 45 -5.71 8.91 -6.99
C GLN A 45 -4.63 7.92 -7.39
N LEU A 46 -4.93 6.61 -7.40
CA LEU A 46 -3.98 5.60 -7.85
C LEU A 46 -3.64 5.76 -9.34
N ALA A 47 -4.62 6.06 -10.18
CA ALA A 47 -4.39 6.27 -11.61
C ALA A 47 -3.48 7.48 -11.85
N ASP A 48 -3.72 8.58 -11.13
CA ASP A 48 -2.88 9.78 -11.20
C ASP A 48 -1.45 9.51 -10.74
N LEU A 49 -1.28 8.76 -9.64
CA LEU A 49 0.04 8.34 -9.15
C LEU A 49 0.78 7.49 -10.19
N LEU A 50 0.11 6.49 -10.78
CA LEU A 50 0.70 5.60 -11.78
C LEU A 50 1.05 6.35 -13.07
N ALA A 51 0.22 7.30 -13.50
CA ALA A 51 0.50 8.15 -14.66
C ALA A 51 1.71 9.09 -14.45
N GLY A 52 2.02 9.42 -13.19
CA GLY A 52 3.20 10.21 -12.82
C GLY A 52 4.52 9.44 -12.85
N ILE A 53 4.51 8.12 -13.06
CA ILE A 53 5.74 7.32 -13.10
C ILE A 53 6.47 7.57 -14.45
N PRO A 54 7.75 8.00 -14.43
CA PRO A 54 8.50 8.28 -15.65
C PRO A 54 8.65 7.06 -16.56
N VAL A 55 8.49 7.26 -17.87
CA VAL A 55 8.59 6.18 -18.87
C VAL A 55 10.01 5.61 -18.95
N GLU A 56 11.03 6.42 -18.65
CA GLU A 56 12.43 6.00 -18.61
C GLU A 56 12.73 5.08 -17.42
N ARG A 57 11.84 5.07 -16.42
CA ARG A 57 11.95 4.27 -15.19
C ARG A 57 10.60 3.61 -14.87
N PRO A 58 10.17 2.67 -15.71
CA PRO A 58 8.85 2.08 -15.61
C PRO A 58 8.67 1.32 -14.29
N LEU A 59 7.44 1.25 -13.81
CA LEU A 59 7.09 0.42 -12.67
C LEU A 59 7.37 -1.06 -12.98
N THR A 60 8.21 -1.70 -12.17
CA THR A 60 8.60 -3.11 -12.32
C THR A 60 8.12 -3.99 -11.18
N ALA A 61 7.72 -3.42 -10.05
CA ALA A 61 7.20 -4.16 -8.92
C ALA A 61 6.19 -3.35 -8.12
N VAL A 62 5.19 -4.05 -7.56
CA VAL A 62 4.26 -3.52 -6.56
C VAL A 62 4.45 -4.30 -5.27
N ILE A 63 4.65 -3.59 -4.16
CA ILE A 63 4.66 -4.17 -2.81
C ILE A 63 3.55 -3.50 -2.03
N HIS A 64 2.46 -4.21 -1.81
CA HIS A 64 1.32 -3.71 -1.06
C HIS A 64 1.46 -4.09 0.41
N ALA A 65 1.86 -3.11 1.22
CA ALA A 65 1.99 -3.22 2.66
C ALA A 65 1.04 -2.28 3.42
N ALA A 66 0.10 -1.64 2.72
CA ALA A 66 -0.89 -0.78 3.35
C ALA A 66 -1.88 -1.62 4.16
N GLY A 67 -2.27 -1.10 5.32
CA GLY A 67 -3.20 -1.77 6.20
C GLY A 67 -3.57 -0.87 7.36
N VAL A 68 -4.79 -1.04 7.84
CA VAL A 68 -5.27 -0.47 9.10
C VAL A 68 -5.81 -1.63 9.93
N ILE A 69 -5.67 -1.51 11.24
CA ILE A 69 -6.24 -2.44 12.21
C ILE A 69 -7.28 -1.65 13.00
N ASP A 70 -8.49 -2.21 13.14
CA ASP A 70 -9.58 -1.69 13.94
C ASP A 70 -10.23 -2.89 14.63
N ASP A 71 -9.65 -3.29 15.77
CA ASP A 71 -10.00 -4.52 16.46
C ASP A 71 -11.37 -4.40 17.15
N ALA A 72 -12.24 -5.38 16.92
CA ALA A 72 -13.53 -5.51 17.57
C ALA A 72 -13.90 -7.00 17.71
N VAL A 73 -14.55 -7.37 18.82
CA VAL A 73 -15.15 -8.70 18.92
C VAL A 73 -16.26 -8.84 17.88
N THR A 74 -16.45 -10.04 17.33
CA THR A 74 -17.38 -10.26 16.19
C THR A 74 -18.80 -9.76 16.48
N THR A 75 -19.26 -9.85 17.73
CA THR A 75 -20.59 -9.40 18.15
C THR A 75 -20.75 -7.88 18.21
N SER A 76 -19.66 -7.12 18.21
CA SER A 76 -19.65 -5.66 18.25
C SER A 76 -19.11 -5.03 16.96
N LEU A 77 -18.74 -5.84 15.97
CA LEU A 77 -18.17 -5.38 14.71
C LEU A 77 -19.24 -4.70 13.86
N THR A 78 -19.01 -3.44 13.48
CA THR A 78 -19.92 -2.70 12.60
C THR A 78 -19.50 -2.80 11.13
N ALA A 79 -20.43 -2.52 10.21
CA ALA A 79 -20.14 -2.48 8.78
C ALA A 79 -19.06 -1.44 8.46
N GLU A 80 -19.11 -0.26 9.10
CA GLU A 80 -18.14 0.81 8.90
C GLU A 80 -16.73 0.40 9.37
N GLN A 81 -16.61 -0.42 10.42
CA GLN A 81 -15.33 -0.96 10.86
C GLN A 81 -14.79 -1.99 9.86
N VAL A 82 -15.66 -2.84 9.30
CA VAL A 82 -15.28 -3.78 8.23
C VAL A 82 -14.76 -3.00 7.03
N ASP A 83 -15.52 -2.02 6.53
CA ASP A 83 -15.13 -1.20 5.39
C ASP A 83 -13.78 -0.50 5.62
N ARG A 84 -13.56 0.02 6.83
CA ARG A 84 -12.30 0.69 7.19
C ARG A 84 -11.08 -0.25 7.14
N VAL A 85 -11.25 -1.50 7.55
CA VAL A 85 -10.16 -2.50 7.54
C VAL A 85 -9.97 -3.09 6.14
N PHE A 86 -11.06 -3.29 5.40
CA PHE A 86 -11.05 -3.86 4.06
C PHE A 86 -10.48 -2.89 3.04
N ALA A 87 -10.87 -1.62 3.05
CA ALA A 87 -10.46 -0.63 2.05
C ALA A 87 -8.94 -0.62 1.76
N PRO A 88 -8.04 -0.48 2.76
CA PRO A 88 -6.60 -0.42 2.50
C PRO A 88 -5.98 -1.74 2.07
N LYS A 89 -6.71 -2.87 2.13
CA LYS A 89 -6.23 -4.20 1.73
C LYS A 89 -6.94 -4.74 0.48
N VAL A 90 -8.24 -4.93 0.57
CA VAL A 90 -9.07 -5.55 -0.48
C VAL A 90 -9.25 -4.61 -1.65
N ASP A 91 -9.81 -3.42 -1.43
CA ASP A 91 -10.08 -2.46 -2.50
C ASP A 91 -8.77 -1.96 -3.11
N ALA A 92 -7.79 -1.63 -2.27
CA ALA A 92 -6.46 -1.23 -2.71
C ALA A 92 -5.76 -2.32 -3.55
N ALA A 93 -5.73 -3.58 -3.11
CA ALA A 93 -5.14 -4.66 -3.90
C ALA A 93 -5.87 -4.88 -5.23
N TRP A 94 -7.20 -4.77 -5.24
CA TRP A 94 -8.00 -4.89 -6.45
C TRP A 94 -7.74 -3.76 -7.44
N ASN A 95 -7.68 -2.52 -6.96
CA ASN A 95 -7.33 -1.37 -7.77
C ASN A 95 -5.92 -1.49 -8.35
N LEU A 96 -4.94 -1.82 -7.51
CA LEU A 96 -3.55 -2.07 -7.93
C LEU A 96 -3.50 -3.16 -9.00
N HIS A 97 -4.18 -4.28 -8.81
CA HIS A 97 -4.22 -5.35 -9.81
C HIS A 97 -4.81 -4.85 -11.14
N ARG A 98 -6.00 -4.23 -11.12
CA ARG A 98 -6.68 -3.79 -12.34
C ARG A 98 -5.90 -2.73 -13.11
N GLN A 99 -5.27 -1.80 -12.40
CA GLN A 99 -4.55 -0.69 -13.02
C GLN A 99 -3.12 -1.05 -13.42
N THR A 100 -2.53 -2.11 -12.87
CA THR A 100 -1.16 -2.52 -13.23
C THR A 100 -1.08 -3.82 -14.04
N ARG A 101 -2.18 -4.57 -14.23
CA ARG A 101 -2.19 -5.86 -14.97
C ARG A 101 -1.66 -5.80 -16.42
N HIS A 102 -1.63 -4.61 -17.02
CA HIS A 102 -1.14 -4.40 -18.38
C HIS A 102 0.35 -4.06 -18.42
N LEU A 103 0.98 -3.83 -17.26
CA LEU A 103 2.39 -3.52 -17.12
C LEU A 103 3.20 -4.82 -16.98
N PRO A 104 4.44 -4.85 -17.50
CA PRO A 104 5.31 -6.02 -17.40
C PRO A 104 5.99 -6.09 -16.02
N LEU A 105 5.21 -6.19 -14.95
CA LEU A 105 5.73 -6.29 -13.59
C LEU A 105 6.51 -7.60 -13.41
N ASN A 106 7.69 -7.51 -12.80
CA ASN A 106 8.46 -8.67 -12.35
C ASN A 106 7.95 -9.22 -11.01
N ALA A 107 7.27 -8.40 -10.22
CA ALA A 107 6.71 -8.80 -8.92
C ALA A 107 5.44 -8.03 -8.56
N PHE A 108 4.48 -8.74 -7.96
CA PHE A 108 3.28 -8.17 -7.36
C PHE A 108 3.06 -8.86 -6.01
N ILE A 109 3.43 -8.19 -4.93
CA ILE A 109 3.55 -8.78 -3.59
C ILE A 109 2.51 -8.14 -2.68
N LEU A 110 1.68 -8.98 -2.04
CA LEU A 110 0.67 -8.57 -1.08
C LEU A 110 1.07 -9.03 0.33
N PHE A 111 1.14 -8.11 1.28
CA PHE A 111 1.37 -8.48 2.68
C PHE A 111 0.06 -8.94 3.31
N SER A 112 0.06 -10.16 3.82
CA SER A 112 -1.03 -10.71 4.65
C SER A 112 -0.53 -10.93 6.08
N SER A 113 -1.39 -11.45 6.95
CA SER A 113 -1.09 -11.76 8.35
C SER A 113 -1.41 -13.22 8.67
N ALA A 114 -0.69 -13.81 9.62
CA ALA A 114 -1.04 -15.11 10.19
C ALA A 114 -2.47 -15.12 10.78
N ALA A 115 -2.98 -13.96 11.21
CA ALA A 115 -4.37 -13.80 11.64
C ALA A 115 -5.38 -14.25 10.58
N ALA A 116 -5.06 -14.09 9.29
CA ALA A 116 -5.91 -14.53 8.18
C ALA A 116 -5.98 -16.06 8.02
N THR A 117 -4.98 -16.78 8.53
CA THR A 117 -4.89 -18.25 8.39
C THR A 117 -5.24 -18.96 9.69
N LEU A 118 -4.82 -18.42 10.82
CA LEU A 118 -4.94 -19.05 12.15
C LEU A 118 -6.06 -18.42 13.00
N GLY A 119 -6.59 -17.27 12.58
CA GLY A 119 -7.48 -16.45 13.39
C GLY A 119 -6.73 -15.66 14.47
N SER A 120 -7.34 -14.55 14.89
CA SER A 120 -6.91 -13.77 16.04
C SER A 120 -8.14 -13.16 16.71
N PRO A 121 -8.36 -13.37 18.03
CA PRO A 121 -9.51 -12.81 18.73
C PRO A 121 -9.57 -11.29 18.56
N GLY A 122 -10.72 -10.76 18.14
CA GLY A 122 -10.92 -9.33 17.90
C GLY A 122 -10.53 -8.84 16.50
N GLN A 123 -9.97 -9.69 15.63
CA GLN A 123 -9.48 -9.29 14.31
C GLN A 123 -10.31 -9.84 13.15
N ALA A 124 -11.60 -10.07 13.37
CA ALA A 124 -12.47 -10.74 12.38
C ALA A 124 -12.55 -10.01 11.03
N ALA A 125 -12.42 -8.67 11.02
CA ALA A 125 -12.36 -7.88 9.78
C ALA A 125 -10.94 -7.80 9.16
N TYR A 126 -9.89 -8.15 9.89
CA TYR A 126 -8.50 -8.06 9.43
C TYR A 126 -7.95 -9.40 8.93
N ALA A 127 -8.50 -10.49 9.46
CA ALA A 127 -8.26 -11.87 9.05
C ALA A 127 -8.88 -12.17 7.68
#